data_AF-A0A7S0HRZ8-F1
#
_entry.id   AF-A0A7S0HRZ8-F1
#
_cell.length_a   1.000
_cell.length_b   1.000
_cell.length_c   1.000
_cell.angle_alpha   90.00
_cell.angle_beta   90.00
_cell.angle_gamma   90.00
#
_symmetry.space_group_name_H-M   'P 1'
#
loop_
_entity.id
_entity.type
_entity.pdbx_description
1 polymer ?
#
loop_
_entity_poly.entity_id
_entity_poly.type
_entity_poly.pdbx_seq_one_letter_code
_entity_poly.pdbx_strand_id
1 'polypeptide(L)'
;MLHEEEVLSDLQSSLYIARCVELGKEAGIHYLVMQLLGDNLSELRRTTPTKRFSLRTVSQLGMQMVESIREMHENGYVHRDIKPSNFCIGLPTATADDGDGPGDGDAP
;
A
#
# COMPACT_ATOMS: atom_id res chain seq x y z
N MET A 1 13.25 4.39 15.08
CA MET A 1 12.40 3.21 14.90
C MET A 1 11.19 3.21 15.84
N LEU A 2 11.32 3.61 17.11
CA LEU A 2 10.18 3.69 18.06
C LEU A 2 8.94 4.43 17.52
N HIS A 3 9.12 5.50 16.74
CA HIS A 3 7.98 6.23 16.15
C HIS A 3 7.25 5.44 15.06
N GLU A 4 7.97 4.65 14.26
CA GLU A 4 7.37 3.82 13.20
C GLU A 4 6.63 2.61 13.79
N GLU A 5 7.16 2.07 14.88
CA GLU A 5 6.53 1.03 15.70
C GLU A 5 5.19 1.52 16.29
N GLU A 6 5.19 2.71 16.90
CA GLU A 6 4.00 3.34 17.49
C GLU A 6 2.93 3.61 16.42
N VAL A 7 3.31 4.26 15.31
CA VAL A 7 2.39 4.54 14.19
C VAL A 7 1.76 3.26 13.64
N LEU A 8 2.58 2.24 13.39
CA LEU A 8 2.06 0.99 12.84
C LEU A 8 1.15 0.29 13.83
N SER A 9 1.51 0.22 15.12
CA SER A 9 0.68 -0.39 16.17
C SER A 9 -0.71 0.26 16.25
N ASP A 10 -0.77 1.59 16.23
CA ASP A 10 -2.02 2.32 16.37
C ASP A 10 -2.91 2.23 15.12
N LEU A 11 -2.32 2.00 13.96
CA LEU A 11 -3.03 1.89 12.68
C LEU A 11 -3.41 0.45 12.29
N GLN A 12 -3.24 -0.54 13.17
CA GLN A 12 -3.49 -1.95 12.82
C GLN A 12 -4.96 -2.29 12.52
N SER A 13 -5.92 -1.44 12.85
CA SER A 13 -7.32 -1.60 12.44
C SER A 13 -7.59 -1.17 11.00
N SER A 14 -6.63 -0.50 10.35
CA SER A 14 -6.79 0.01 8.99
C SER A 14 -6.70 -1.07 7.94
N LEU A 15 -7.60 -0.99 6.95
CA LEU A 15 -7.54 -1.82 5.74
C LEU A 15 -6.46 -1.36 4.75
N TYR A 16 -5.90 -0.15 4.93
CA TYR A 16 -4.94 0.46 4.01
C TYR A 16 -3.49 0.44 4.50
N ILE A 17 -3.26 0.02 5.74
CA ILE A 17 -1.94 -0.05 6.36
C ILE A 17 -1.51 -1.51 6.46
N ALA A 18 -0.25 -1.79 6.15
CA ALA A 18 0.30 -3.14 6.23
C ALA A 18 0.20 -3.67 7.67
N ARG A 19 -0.33 -4.90 7.80
CA ARG A 19 -0.41 -5.55 9.11
C ARG A 19 0.98 -5.79 9.67
N CYS A 20 1.24 -5.29 10.86
CA CYS A 20 2.41 -5.61 11.66
C CYS A 20 2.28 -7.03 12.20
N VAL A 21 3.34 -7.83 12.01
CA VAL A 21 3.43 -9.22 12.48
C VAL A 21 4.30 -9.29 13.73
N GLU A 22 5.45 -8.63 13.70
CA GLU A 22 6.42 -8.67 14.79
C GLU A 22 7.28 -7.41 14.78
N LEU A 23 7.72 -6.99 15.95
CA LEU A 23 8.60 -5.86 16.18
C LEU A 23 9.57 -6.25 17.28
N GLY A 24 10.83 -5.85 17.16
CA GLY A 24 11.83 -6.30 18.12
C GLY A 24 13.22 -5.74 17.89
N LYS A 25 14.17 -6.32 18.63
CA LYS A 25 15.58 -5.94 18.57
C LYS A 25 16.45 -7.18 18.75
N GLU A 26 17.28 -7.45 17.74
CA GLU A 26 18.19 -8.59 17.72
C GLU A 26 19.63 -8.09 17.51
N ALA A 27 20.57 -8.57 18.32
CA ALA A 27 21.98 -8.14 18.28
C ALA A 27 22.19 -6.59 18.25
N GLY A 28 21.30 -5.82 18.86
CA GLY A 28 21.36 -4.37 18.88
C GLY A 28 20.67 -3.66 17.69
N ILE A 29 20.18 -4.41 16.71
CA ILE A 29 19.50 -3.90 15.51
C ILE A 29 18.00 -4.05 15.70
N HIS A 30 17.26 -2.97 15.49
CA HIS A 30 15.80 -3.02 15.54
C HIS A 30 15.25 -3.59 14.23
N TYR A 31 14.18 -4.38 14.31
CA TYR A 31 13.50 -4.96 13.14
C TYR A 31 11.98 -4.82 13.26
N LEU A 32 11.34 -4.80 12.08
CA LEU A 32 9.91 -4.78 11.90
C LEU A 32 9.56 -5.84 10.84
N VAL A 33 8.67 -6.77 11.20
CA VAL A 33 8.09 -7.76 10.31
C VAL A 33 6.65 -7.33 10.05
N MET A 34 6.30 -7.13 8.79
CA MET A 34 4.96 -6.73 8.36
C MET A 34 4.49 -7.59 7.18
N GLN A 35 3.21 -7.51 6.88
CA GLN A 35 2.59 -8.17 5.73
C GLN A 35 3.37 -7.84 4.44
N LEU A 36 3.74 -8.89 3.72
CA LEU A 36 4.29 -8.73 2.37
C LEU A 36 3.17 -8.26 1.43
N LEU A 37 3.42 -7.17 0.73
CA LEU A 37 2.56 -6.60 -0.31
C LEU A 37 3.16 -6.86 -1.69
N GLY A 38 2.38 -6.61 -2.74
CA GLY A 38 2.83 -6.66 -4.13
C GLY A 38 3.63 -5.42 -4.53
N ASP A 39 3.69 -5.19 -5.84
CA ASP A 39 4.44 -4.07 -6.42
C ASP A 39 3.91 -2.72 -5.92
N ASN A 40 4.82 -1.76 -5.77
CA ASN A 40 4.43 -0.37 -5.53
C ASN A 40 3.96 0.32 -6.82
N LEU A 41 3.19 1.40 -6.70
CA LEU A 41 2.63 2.11 -7.86
C LEU A 41 3.70 2.70 -8.79
N SER A 42 4.92 2.96 -8.30
CA SER A 42 6.02 3.40 -9.17
C SER A 42 6.47 2.27 -10.09
N GLU A 43 6.61 1.05 -9.57
CA GLU A 43 6.98 -0.11 -10.37
C GLU A 43 5.85 -0.54 -11.30
N LEU A 44 4.61 -0.61 -10.80
CA LEU A 44 3.46 -0.99 -11.60
C LEU A 44 3.26 -0.04 -12.80
N ARG A 45 3.42 1.28 -12.59
CA ARG A 45 3.37 2.24 -13.71
C ARG A 45 4.48 1.98 -14.74
N ARG A 46 5.66 1.50 -14.32
CA ARG A 46 6.75 1.18 -15.25
C ARG A 46 6.51 -0.11 -16.00
N THR A 47 5.67 -1.03 -15.53
CA THR A 47 5.34 -2.25 -16.29
C THR A 47 4.33 -1.97 -17.39
N THR A 48 3.51 -0.91 -17.27
CA THR A 48 2.55 -0.56 -18.33
C THR A 48 3.23 -0.22 -19.67
N PRO A 49 2.61 -0.52 -20.82
CA PRO A 49 3.19 -0.23 -22.13
C PRO A 49 3.49 1.26 -22.34
N THR A 50 2.62 2.13 -21.84
CA THR A 50 2.72 3.60 -22.04
C THR A 50 3.49 4.31 -20.91
N LYS A 51 3.92 3.58 -19.87
CA LYS A 51 4.51 4.13 -18.64
C LYS A 51 3.58 5.10 -17.91
N ARG A 52 2.28 4.97 -18.15
CA ARG A 52 1.18 5.74 -17.57
C ARG A 52 0.06 4.77 -17.23
N PHE A 53 -0.77 5.17 -16.27
CA PHE A 53 -2.02 4.51 -15.99
C PHE A 53 -3.14 5.18 -16.80
N SER A 54 -4.17 4.41 -17.14
CA SER A 54 -5.44 4.93 -17.63
C SER A 54 -6.07 5.92 -16.63
N LEU A 55 -6.95 6.81 -17.11
CA LEU A 55 -7.65 7.77 -16.26
C LEU A 55 -8.54 7.08 -15.22
N ARG A 56 -9.10 5.92 -15.59
CA ARG A 56 -9.89 5.05 -14.70
C ARG A 56 -9.04 4.56 -13.53
N THR A 57 -7.89 3.94 -13.83
CA THR A 57 -6.97 3.41 -12.82
C THR A 57 -6.48 4.52 -11.90
N VAL A 58 -6.06 5.68 -12.45
CA VAL A 58 -5.65 6.83 -11.62
C VAL A 58 -6.77 7.29 -10.69
N SER A 59 -8.02 7.32 -11.17
CA SER A 59 -9.16 7.73 -10.35
C SER A 59 -9.41 6.75 -9.20
N GLN A 60 -9.35 5.44 -9.47
CA GLN A 60 -9.52 4.39 -8.45
C GLN A 60 -8.39 4.40 -7.41
N LEU A 61 -7.14 4.53 -7.86
CA LEU A 61 -5.98 4.68 -6.98
C LEU A 61 -6.09 5.93 -6.13
N GLY A 62 -6.44 7.08 -6.74
CA GLY A 62 -6.59 8.35 -6.04
C GLY A 62 -7.62 8.29 -4.92
N MET A 63 -8.78 7.66 -5.15
CA MET A 63 -9.79 7.45 -4.10
C MET A 63 -9.23 6.65 -2.93
N GLN A 64 -8.57 5.51 -3.18
CA GLN A 64 -8.00 4.67 -2.13
C GLN A 64 -6.85 5.35 -1.37
N MET A 65 -5.99 6.09 -2.08
CA MET A 65 -4.89 6.84 -1.46
C MET A 65 -5.41 7.96 -0.55
N VAL A 66 -6.47 8.67 -0.95
CA VAL A 66 -7.08 9.71 -0.12
C VAL A 66 -7.74 9.08 1.11
N GLU A 67 -8.41 7.94 0.93
CA GLU A 67 -9.03 7.19 2.02
C GLU A 67 -7.98 6.76 3.06
N SER A 68 -6.85 6.18 2.62
CA SER A 68 -5.76 5.77 3.53
C SER A 68 -5.11 6.95 4.26
N ILE A 69 -4.94 8.09 3.59
CA ILE A 69 -4.36 9.29 4.21
C ILE A 69 -5.31 9.84 5.27
N ARG A 70 -6.61 9.90 4.99
CA ARG A 70 -7.61 10.34 5.95
C ARG A 70 -7.64 9.45 7.19
N GLU A 71 -7.58 8.13 7.04
CA GLU A 71 -7.56 7.23 8.20
C GLU A 71 -6.30 7.43 9.06
N MET A 72 -5.14 7.66 8.44
CA MET A 72 -3.92 8.02 9.16
C MET A 72 -4.08 9.34 9.94
N HIS A 73 -4.70 10.35 9.32
CA HIS A 73 -4.95 11.65 9.94
C HIS A 73 -5.97 11.55 11.09
N GLU A 74 -6.99 10.72 10.98
CA GLU A 74 -8.00 10.47 12.03
C GLU A 74 -7.37 9.85 13.29
N ASN A 75 -6.27 9.11 13.13
CA ASN A 75 -5.44 8.58 14.22
C ASN A 75 -4.33 9.54 14.68
N GLY A 76 -4.32 10.79 14.19
CA GLY A 76 -3.41 11.84 14.66
C GLY A 76 -2.02 11.85 14.01
N TYR A 77 -1.81 11.06 12.95
CA TYR A 77 -0.53 10.98 12.26
C TYR A 77 -0.52 11.74 10.94
N VAL A 78 0.64 12.24 10.53
CA VAL A 78 0.86 12.82 9.20
C VAL A 78 2.00 12.08 8.54
N HIS A 79 1.75 11.45 7.38
CA HIS A 79 2.75 10.63 6.69
C HIS A 79 4.00 11.44 6.27
N ARG A 80 3.80 12.68 5.79
CA ARG A 80 4.84 13.60 5.28
C ARG A 80 5.65 13.16 4.05
N ASP A 81 5.48 11.93 3.56
CA ASP A 81 6.21 11.38 2.41
C ASP A 81 5.25 10.64 1.47
N ILE A 82 4.23 11.35 1.00
CA ILE A 82 3.25 10.82 0.06
C ILE A 82 3.85 10.77 -1.34
N LYS A 83 4.12 9.55 -1.82
CA LYS A 83 4.66 9.30 -3.17
C LYS A 83 4.29 7.88 -3.64
N PRO A 84 4.26 7.62 -4.96
CA PRO A 84 3.77 6.33 -5.48
C PRO A 84 4.57 5.11 -5.03
N SER A 85 5.84 5.25 -4.62
CA SER A 85 6.64 4.11 -4.11
C SER A 85 6.23 3.65 -2.72
N ASN A 86 5.43 4.43 -1.98
CA ASN A 86 4.96 4.10 -0.63
C ASN A 86 3.54 3.52 -0.63
N PHE A 87 2.94 3.32 -1.80
CA PHE A 87 1.66 2.65 -1.98
C PHE A 87 1.89 1.36 -2.76
N CYS A 88 1.44 0.24 -2.20
CA CYS A 88 1.61 -1.08 -2.78
C CYS A 88 0.24 -1.76 -2.98
N ILE A 89 0.14 -2.58 -4.02
CA ILE A 89 -1.03 -3.43 -4.24
C ILE A 89 -0.99 -4.67 -3.33
N GLY A 90 -2.12 -5.35 -3.19
CA GLY A 90 -2.18 -6.66 -2.53
C GLY A 90 -1.40 -7.73 -3.30
N LEU A 91 -1.02 -8.81 -2.62
CA LEU A 91 -0.51 -10.00 -3.31
C LEU A 91 -1.61 -10.65 -4.15
N PRO A 92 -1.27 -11.29 -5.28
CA PRO A 92 -2.23 -12.06 -6.06
C PRO A 92 -2.90 -13.12 -5.19
N THR A 93 -4.23 -13.10 -5.09
CA THR A 93 -4.99 -14.16 -4.43
C THR A 93 -4.93 -15.42 -5.29
N ALA A 94 -4.56 -16.56 -4.70
CA ALA A 94 -4.39 -17.84 -5.42
C ALA A 94 -5.71 -18.48 -5.90
N THR A 95 -6.81 -17.73 -6.01
CA THR A 95 -8.13 -18.25 -6.38
C THR A 95 -8.85 -17.32 -7.35
N ALA A 96 -9.31 -17.94 -8.44
CA ALA A 96 -10.40 -17.58 -9.35
C ALA A 96 -10.22 -16.33 -10.24
N ASP A 97 -9.98 -16.62 -11.52
CA ASP A 97 -10.93 -16.32 -12.61
C ASP A 97 -12.30 -15.76 -12.14
N ASP A 98 -12.36 -14.47 -11.81
CA ASP A 98 -13.60 -13.70 -11.80
C ASP A 98 -13.50 -12.68 -12.93
N GLY A 99 -14.03 -13.09 -14.08
CA GLY A 99 -14.18 -12.29 -15.28
C GLY A 99 -15.17 -11.14 -15.12
N ASP A 100 -14.75 -10.07 -14.45
CA ASP A 100 -15.26 -8.73 -14.71
C ASP A 100 -14.11 -7.74 -14.91
N GLY A 101 -13.79 -7.51 -16.17
CA GLY A 101 -12.89 -6.44 -16.60
C GLY A 101 -13.07 -6.14 -18.07
N PRO A 102 -14.00 -5.24 -18.47
CA PRO A 102 -13.94 -4.69 -19.81
C PRO A 102 -12.82 -3.65 -19.87
N GLY A 103 -11.71 -4.09 -20.47
CA GLY A 103 -10.91 -3.32 -21.42
C GLY A 103 -10.24 -2.05 -20.93
N ASP A 104 -9.10 -2.20 -20.27
CA ASP A 104 -7.91 -1.36 -20.44
C ASP A 104 -6.75 -2.20 -19.87
N GLY A 105 -5.75 -2.55 -20.67
CA GLY A 105 -4.69 -3.50 -20.32
C GLY A 105 -3.70 -3.05 -19.24
N ASP A 106 -4.13 -2.24 -18.28
CA ASP A 106 -3.38 -1.83 -17.11
C ASP A 106 -3.79 -2.68 -15.91
N ALA A 107 -2.81 -3.26 -15.21
CA ALA A 107 -3.05 -4.02 -13.99
C ALA A 107 -3.71 -3.15 -12.88
N PRO A 108 -4.58 -3.73 -12.04
CA PRO A 108 -5.20 -3.05 -10.90
C PRO A 108 -4.20 -2.73 -9.77
#